data_AF-A0A2A4FRJ7-F1
#
_entry.id   AF-A0A2A4FRJ7-F1
#
_cell.length_a   1.000
_cell.length_b   1.000
_cell.length_c   1.000
_cell.angle_alpha   90.00
_cell.angle_beta   90.00
_cell.angle_gamma   90.00
#
_symmetry.space_group_name_H-M   'P 1'
#
loop_
_entity.id
_entity.type
_entity.pdbx_description
1 polymer ?
#
loop_
_entity_poly.entity_id
_entity_poly.type
_entity_poly.pdbx_seq_one_letter_code
_entity_poly.pdbx_strand_id
1 'polypeptide(L)'
;MTSPVRLASQEQEQPAGKAPLPQAEIIPYPGTHPAAAEVKKGIDLSPLLGGLRNAALAVLPTLLMVAALLMVWEMACSGEGSSLPAPSKVWTDSKEVILHPLKGVEMDGIGFKIQDGGDVGIAGHVLTSLKRVALGFTLSAIFGIALGILIGQSQFAYRALDPLFQILRTVPPLAWLPLSLAIFQQAQPSAIFLIFITAIWPVILNTAAGVQNIPMTYRNVAKVLSLNPFEYFTKVMLPATVPHMFTGLRIGIGMSWLAIVAAEMVQGGTGIGFFIWDSYNSSLLTDTIVALVWIGIIGFALDRIVGWIGRRIARQA
;
A
#
# COMPACT_ATOMS: atom_id res chain seq x y z
N MET A 1 -64.59 -53.78 33.41
CA MET A 1 -64.06 -52.86 34.43
C MET A 1 -63.46 -51.65 33.68
N THR A 2 -64.22 -50.72 33.11
CA THR A 2 -64.94 -49.57 33.72
C THR A 2 -64.11 -48.72 34.67
N SER A 3 -63.46 -47.66 34.18
CA SER A 3 -63.81 -46.23 34.41
C SER A 3 -62.62 -45.30 34.10
N PRO A 4 -62.87 -44.03 33.71
CA PRO A 4 -61.91 -43.18 33.00
C PRO A 4 -61.03 -42.33 33.94
N VAL A 5 -59.83 -41.99 33.46
CA VAL A 5 -58.99 -40.95 34.07
C VAL A 5 -59.61 -39.59 33.76
N ARG A 6 -60.21 -38.97 34.78
CA ARG A 6 -60.76 -37.61 34.74
C ARG A 6 -59.64 -36.58 34.68
N LEU A 7 -59.70 -35.70 33.68
CA LEU A 7 -59.03 -34.40 33.67
C LEU A 7 -59.62 -33.55 34.80
N ALA A 8 -58.84 -33.26 35.84
CA ALA A 8 -59.19 -32.24 36.81
C ALA A 8 -58.83 -30.87 36.23
N SER A 9 -59.88 -30.11 35.95
CA SER A 9 -59.93 -28.68 35.66
C SER A 9 -59.03 -27.87 36.59
N GLN A 10 -58.13 -27.07 36.00
CA GLN A 10 -57.43 -26.00 36.71
C GLN A 10 -58.46 -24.95 37.16
N GLU A 11 -58.61 -24.79 38.47
CA GLU A 11 -59.35 -23.69 39.09
C GLU A 11 -58.70 -22.35 38.67
N GLN A 12 -59.51 -21.50 38.05
CA GLN A 12 -59.18 -20.10 37.81
C GLN A 12 -59.15 -19.36 39.16
N GLU A 13 -57.96 -18.98 39.60
CA GLU A 13 -57.79 -18.09 40.73
C GLU A 13 -58.13 -16.66 40.28
N GLN A 14 -59.29 -16.18 40.73
CA GLN A 14 -59.85 -14.86 40.44
C GLN A 14 -59.15 -13.83 41.34
N PRO A 15 -58.44 -12.81 40.81
CA PRO A 15 -57.77 -11.85 41.66
C PRO A 15 -58.78 -10.90 42.32
N ALA A 16 -58.67 -10.80 43.65
CA ALA A 16 -59.47 -9.97 44.53
C ALA A 16 -59.59 -8.51 44.05
N GLY A 17 -60.78 -7.94 44.20
CA GLY A 17 -61.12 -6.58 43.81
C GLY A 17 -60.21 -5.53 44.45
N LYS A 18 -59.59 -4.69 43.61
CA LYS A 18 -58.88 -3.49 44.04
C LYS A 18 -59.88 -2.41 44.47
N ALA A 19 -59.71 -1.90 45.69
CA ALA A 19 -60.46 -0.75 46.19
C ALA A 19 -60.22 0.50 45.31
N PRO A 20 -61.20 1.41 45.15
CA PRO A 20 -61.03 2.63 44.37
C PRO A 20 -60.02 3.56 45.04
N LEU A 21 -59.00 3.99 44.31
CA LEU A 21 -58.03 4.99 44.78
C LEU A 21 -58.71 6.37 44.87
N PRO A 22 -58.39 7.19 45.90
CA PRO A 22 -58.97 8.52 46.06
C PRO A 22 -58.62 9.40 44.85
N GLN A 23 -59.62 10.10 44.32
CA GLN A 23 -59.44 11.01 43.18
C GLN A 23 -58.54 12.18 43.60
N ALA A 24 -57.42 12.33 42.89
CA ALA A 24 -56.46 13.40 43.13
C ALA A 24 -57.04 14.75 42.70
N GLU A 25 -57.00 15.72 43.62
CA GLU A 25 -57.37 17.10 43.36
C GLU A 25 -56.31 17.77 42.48
N ILE A 26 -56.72 18.26 41.30
CA ILE A 26 -55.82 18.86 40.32
C ILE A 26 -55.66 20.34 40.66
N ILE A 27 -54.53 20.71 41.26
CA ILE A 27 -54.18 22.12 41.51
C ILE A 27 -53.55 22.70 40.23
N PRO A 28 -54.13 23.76 39.61
CA PRO A 28 -53.55 24.41 38.44
C PRO A 28 -52.23 25.10 38.83
N TYR A 29 -51.19 24.85 38.05
CA TYR A 29 -49.85 25.42 38.26
C TYR A 29 -49.88 26.95 38.07
N PRO A 30 -49.50 27.76 39.08
CA PRO A 30 -49.51 29.22 38.95
C PRO A 30 -48.21 29.67 38.26
N GLY A 31 -48.27 29.84 36.94
CA GLY A 31 -47.21 30.50 36.18
C GLY A 31 -46.98 29.92 34.79
N THR A 32 -46.60 30.80 33.85
CA THR A 32 -46.10 30.41 32.52
C THR A 32 -44.78 29.65 32.69
N HIS A 33 -44.62 28.55 31.94
CA HIS A 33 -43.37 27.78 31.94
C HIS A 33 -42.17 28.72 31.70
N PRO A 34 -41.13 28.72 32.57
CA PRO A 34 -39.88 29.36 32.20
C PRO A 34 -39.35 28.66 30.95
N ALA A 35 -39.07 29.43 29.90
CA ALA A 35 -38.52 28.90 28.66
C ALA A 35 -37.26 28.08 28.98
N ALA A 36 -37.21 26.83 28.52
CA ALA A 36 -36.06 25.97 28.71
C ALA A 36 -34.82 26.69 28.16
N ALA A 37 -33.85 26.99 29.02
CA ALA A 37 -32.61 27.62 28.58
C ALA A 37 -31.91 26.67 27.59
N GLU A 38 -31.75 27.10 26.35
CA GLU A 38 -30.95 26.36 25.37
C GLU A 38 -29.51 26.30 25.87
N VAL A 39 -29.12 25.11 26.34
CA VAL A 39 -27.72 24.81 26.63
C VAL A 39 -26.99 24.83 25.27
N LYS A 40 -26.26 25.91 24.99
CA LYS A 40 -25.30 25.95 23.88
C LYS A 40 -24.31 24.80 24.09
N LYS A 41 -24.51 23.70 23.36
CA LYS A 41 -23.53 22.60 23.29
C LYS A 41 -22.21 23.20 22.78
N GLY A 42 -21.26 23.39 23.70
CA GLY A 42 -19.87 23.66 23.33
C GLY A 42 -19.35 22.53 22.44
N ILE A 43 -18.42 22.86 21.56
CA ILE A 43 -17.75 21.88 20.69
C ILE A 43 -17.00 20.89 21.60
N ASP A 44 -17.43 19.63 21.62
CA ASP A 44 -16.75 18.57 22.37
C ASP A 44 -15.48 18.13 21.63
N LEU A 45 -14.32 18.53 22.15
CA LEU A 45 -12.99 18.26 21.60
C LEU A 45 -12.40 16.93 22.11
N SER A 46 -13.06 16.24 23.05
CA SER A 46 -12.58 14.98 23.61
C SER A 46 -12.31 13.86 22.58
N PRO A 47 -13.10 13.67 21.48
CA PRO A 47 -12.79 12.64 20.49
C PRO A 47 -11.56 13.01 19.64
N LEU A 48 -11.32 14.30 19.43
CA LEU A 48 -10.16 14.82 18.69
C LEU A 48 -8.86 14.63 19.50
N LEU A 49 -8.90 14.93 20.80
CA LEU A 49 -7.82 14.69 21.75
C LEU A 49 -7.50 13.20 21.91
N GLY A 50 -8.52 12.33 21.96
CA GLY A 50 -8.34 10.88 22.02
C GLY A 50 -7.68 10.30 20.75
N GLY A 51 -8.10 10.78 19.57
CA GLY A 51 -7.49 10.41 18.29
C GLY A 51 -6.03 10.83 18.18
N LEU A 52 -5.72 12.06 18.59
CA LEU A 52 -4.34 12.57 18.64
C LEU A 52 -3.46 11.78 19.60
N ARG A 53 -3.97 11.42 20.78
CA ARG A 53 -3.22 10.59 21.75
C ARG A 53 -2.89 9.20 21.20
N ASN A 54 -3.85 8.55 20.55
CA ASN A 54 -3.64 7.21 19.98
C ASN A 54 -2.69 7.25 18.78
N ALA A 55 -2.77 8.28 17.94
CA ALA A 55 -1.81 8.50 16.87
C ALA A 55 -0.40 8.78 17.42
N ALA A 56 -0.28 9.62 18.45
CA ALA A 56 0.98 9.89 19.11
C ALA A 56 1.61 8.62 19.71
N LEU A 57 0.84 7.82 20.45
CA LEU A 57 1.33 6.56 21.04
C LEU A 57 1.74 5.52 19.98
N ALA A 58 1.11 5.54 18.79
CA ALA A 58 1.49 4.64 17.69
C ALA A 58 2.79 5.08 16.98
N VAL A 59 3.06 6.38 16.94
CA VAL A 59 4.21 6.95 16.21
C VAL A 59 5.43 7.12 17.12
N LEU A 60 5.22 7.35 18.42
CA LEU A 60 6.27 7.59 19.42
C LEU A 60 7.37 6.51 19.43
N PRO A 61 7.07 5.19 19.44
CA PRO A 61 8.10 4.16 19.48
C PRO A 61 8.99 4.21 18.23
N THR A 62 8.40 4.46 17.06
CA THR A 62 9.13 4.58 15.80
C THR A 62 10.04 5.80 15.80
N LEU A 63 9.56 6.95 16.28
CA LEU A 63 10.38 8.17 16.38
C LEU A 63 11.53 8.00 17.37
N LEU A 64 11.29 7.37 18.52
CA LEU A 64 12.33 7.07 19.51
C LEU A 64 13.39 6.14 18.91
N MET A 65 12.99 5.12 18.15
CA MET A 65 13.93 4.23 17.47
C MET A 65 14.76 4.97 16.42
N VAL A 66 14.14 5.83 15.61
CA VAL A 66 14.85 6.65 14.62
C VAL A 66 15.83 7.60 15.30
N ALA A 67 15.42 8.27 16.38
CA ALA A 67 16.30 9.15 17.15
C ALA A 67 17.48 8.38 17.76
N ALA A 68 17.24 7.19 18.31
CA ALA A 68 18.29 6.33 18.84
C ALA A 68 19.30 5.92 17.75
N LEU A 69 18.82 5.53 16.55
CA LEU A 69 19.67 5.21 15.41
C LEU A 69 20.52 6.40 14.96
N LEU A 70 19.93 7.60 14.89
CA LEU A 70 20.66 8.83 14.55
C LEU A 70 21.71 9.18 15.60
N MET A 71 21.41 9.02 16.89
CA MET A 71 22.39 9.24 17.96
C MET A 71 23.55 8.26 17.88
N VAL A 72 23.27 6.97 17.66
CA VAL A 72 24.33 5.96 17.49
C VAL A 72 25.21 6.29 16.29
N TRP A 73 24.61 6.74 15.19
CA TRP A 73 25.36 7.14 14.00
C TRP A 73 26.20 8.41 14.23
N GLU A 74 25.66 9.43 14.89
CA GLU A 74 26.40 10.66 15.27
C GLU A 74 27.60 10.34 16.17
N MET A 75 27.39 9.47 17.17
CA MET A 75 28.46 9.06 18.07
C MET A 75 29.56 8.26 17.34
N ALA A 76 29.18 7.42 16.37
CA ALA A 76 30.14 6.61 15.61
C ALA A 76 30.96 7.43 14.59
N CYS A 77 30.41 8.52 14.06
CA CYS A 77 30.99 9.27 12.93
C CYS A 77 31.45 10.70 13.28
N SER A 78 31.49 11.07 14.56
CA SER A 78 31.92 12.41 15.00
C SER A 78 33.44 12.57 15.21
N GLY A 79 34.22 11.49 15.15
CA GLY A 79 35.67 11.52 15.32
C GLY A 79 36.43 12.03 14.10
N GLU A 80 37.57 12.70 14.31
CA GLU A 80 38.40 13.34 13.26
C GLU A 80 38.98 12.40 12.19
N GLY A 81 38.83 11.07 12.36
CA GLY A 81 39.28 10.04 11.40
C GLY A 81 38.14 9.22 10.76
N SER A 82 36.88 9.61 10.92
CA SER A 82 35.76 8.85 10.38
C SER A 82 35.67 8.94 8.86
N SER A 83 35.57 7.79 8.19
CA SER A 83 35.39 7.70 6.74
C SER A 83 33.99 8.12 6.25
N LEU A 84 32.99 8.16 7.14
CA LEU A 84 31.61 8.54 6.83
C LEU A 84 31.23 9.84 7.57
N PRO A 85 30.46 10.74 6.93
CA PRO A 85 30.01 11.97 7.59
C PRO A 85 28.94 11.67 8.64
N ALA A 86 29.00 12.37 9.77
CA ALA A 86 27.96 12.35 10.80
C ALA A 86 26.63 12.96 10.27
N PRO A 87 25.46 12.55 10.79
CA PRO A 87 24.17 13.11 10.40
C PRO A 87 24.10 14.65 10.50
N SER A 88 24.74 15.25 11.51
CA SER A 88 24.83 16.72 11.64
C SER A 88 25.58 17.39 10.47
N LYS A 89 26.64 16.73 9.98
CA LYS A 89 27.41 17.17 8.80
C LYS A 89 26.61 16.98 7.52
N VAL A 90 25.92 15.84 7.36
CA VAL A 90 25.00 15.60 6.23
C VAL A 90 23.95 16.70 6.15
N TRP A 91 23.35 17.09 7.28
CA TRP A 91 22.38 18.19 7.32
C TRP A 91 22.99 19.52 6.90
N THR A 92 24.26 19.77 7.19
CA THR A 92 24.92 21.06 6.92
C THR A 92 25.38 21.18 5.47
N ASP A 93 25.99 20.12 4.94
CA ASP A 93 26.62 20.11 3.62
C ASP A 93 25.55 19.92 2.52
N SER A 94 24.48 19.17 2.79
CA SER A 94 23.43 18.87 1.80
C SER A 94 22.19 19.76 1.91
N LYS A 95 22.28 20.93 2.57
CA LYS A 95 21.13 21.83 2.75
C LYS A 95 20.43 22.20 1.46
N GLU A 96 21.20 22.51 0.41
CA GLU A 96 20.67 22.89 -0.90
C GLU A 96 19.80 21.76 -1.48
N VAL A 97 20.30 20.53 -1.46
CA VAL A 97 19.60 19.34 -1.96
C VAL A 97 18.33 19.05 -1.14
N ILE A 98 18.40 19.24 0.18
CA ILE A 98 17.29 18.99 1.11
C ILE A 98 16.20 20.06 1.00
N LEU A 99 16.57 21.34 0.91
CA LEU A 99 15.65 22.49 0.95
C LEU A 99 15.06 22.81 -0.42
N HIS A 100 15.77 22.52 -1.51
CA HIS A 100 15.33 22.77 -2.88
C HIS A 100 15.17 21.48 -3.70
N PRO A 101 14.39 20.49 -3.23
CA PRO A 101 14.30 19.20 -3.90
C PRO A 101 13.65 19.30 -5.29
N LEU A 102 12.76 20.27 -5.50
CA LEU A 102 12.02 20.50 -6.75
C LEU A 102 12.72 21.46 -7.73
N LYS A 103 13.97 21.84 -7.49
CA LYS A 103 14.73 22.70 -8.40
C LYS A 103 14.76 22.08 -9.81
N GLY A 104 14.44 22.87 -10.84
CA GLY A 104 14.40 22.39 -12.24
C GLY A 104 13.21 21.48 -12.58
N VAL A 105 12.20 21.38 -11.69
CA VAL A 105 10.93 20.68 -11.96
C VAL A 105 9.82 21.71 -12.17
N GLU A 106 9.29 21.78 -13.39
CA GLU A 106 8.12 22.59 -13.71
C GLU A 106 6.88 21.71 -13.78
N MET A 107 5.80 22.10 -13.09
CA MET A 107 4.50 21.46 -13.20
C MET A 107 3.67 22.11 -14.31
N ASP A 108 3.30 21.35 -15.34
CA ASP A 108 2.44 21.79 -16.43
C ASP A 108 1.13 20.98 -16.37
N GLY A 109 0.11 21.54 -15.71
CA GLY A 109 -1.28 21.05 -15.62
C GLY A 109 -1.49 19.60 -15.17
N ILE A 110 -1.10 18.64 -16.01
CA ILE A 110 -1.30 17.20 -15.90
C ILE A 110 0.04 16.43 -15.79
N GLY A 111 1.19 17.11 -15.94
CA GLY A 111 2.51 16.48 -15.94
C GLY A 111 3.62 17.34 -15.34
N PHE A 112 4.82 16.76 -15.34
CA PHE A 112 6.05 17.41 -14.88
C PHE A 112 7.02 17.48 -16.05
N LYS A 113 7.56 18.67 -16.32
CA LYS A 113 8.70 18.86 -17.21
C LYS A 113 9.94 19.02 -16.35
N ILE A 114 10.95 18.24 -16.68
CA ILE A 114 12.25 18.30 -16.02
C ILE A 114 13.16 19.02 -17.01
N GLN A 115 13.91 19.99 -16.52
CA GLN A 115 14.83 20.76 -17.35
C GLN A 115 15.87 19.83 -17.98
N ASP A 116 15.99 19.85 -19.30
CA ASP A 116 16.99 19.10 -20.06
C ASP A 116 18.34 19.82 -19.96
N GLY A 117 19.13 19.46 -18.95
CA GLY A 117 20.45 20.03 -18.68
C GLY A 117 20.45 21.15 -17.64
N GLY A 118 21.41 21.11 -16.71
CA GLY A 118 21.51 22.00 -15.56
C GLY A 118 21.48 21.24 -14.22
N ASP A 119 21.52 21.99 -13.11
CA ASP A 119 21.42 21.45 -11.75
C ASP A 119 19.95 21.18 -11.39
N VAL A 120 19.53 19.91 -11.56
CA VAL A 120 18.19 19.44 -11.25
C VAL A 120 18.17 18.94 -9.80
N GLY A 121 17.20 19.40 -9.03
CA GLY A 121 16.99 18.95 -7.66
C GLY A 121 16.69 17.45 -7.60
N ILE A 122 16.97 16.85 -6.44
CA ILE A 122 16.85 15.40 -6.25
C ILE A 122 15.44 14.85 -6.56
N ALA A 123 14.39 15.65 -6.37
CA ALA A 123 13.04 15.21 -6.73
C ALA A 123 12.90 15.02 -8.23
N GLY A 124 13.53 15.84 -9.09
CA GLY A 124 13.51 15.62 -10.54
C GLY A 124 14.09 14.26 -10.95
N HIS A 125 15.19 13.87 -10.30
CA HIS A 125 15.77 12.54 -10.46
C HIS A 125 14.80 11.43 -10.01
N VAL A 126 14.19 11.58 -8.83
CA VAL A 126 13.18 10.65 -8.30
C VAL A 126 11.97 10.55 -9.23
N LEU A 127 11.46 11.66 -9.74
CA LEU A 127 10.32 11.71 -10.66
C LEU A 127 10.62 10.98 -11.97
N THR A 128 11.84 11.13 -12.50
CA THR A 128 12.28 10.39 -13.70
C THR A 128 12.26 8.88 -13.46
N SER A 129 12.81 8.42 -12.32
CA SER A 129 12.80 7.01 -11.94
C SER A 129 11.38 6.50 -11.70
N LEU A 130 10.52 7.29 -11.03
CA LEU A 130 9.12 6.97 -10.79
C LEU A 130 8.34 6.82 -12.10
N LYS A 131 8.59 7.66 -13.10
CA LYS A 131 7.97 7.54 -14.43
C LYS A 131 8.33 6.21 -15.10
N ARG A 132 9.61 5.82 -15.05
CA ARG A 132 10.08 4.53 -15.57
C ARG A 132 9.41 3.37 -14.85
N VAL A 133 9.41 3.41 -13.52
CA VAL A 133 8.77 2.40 -12.66
C VAL A 133 7.29 2.30 -12.98
N ALA A 134 6.56 3.41 -13.06
CA ALA A 134 5.15 3.41 -13.38
C ALA A 134 4.85 2.74 -14.73
N LEU A 135 5.62 3.04 -15.78
CA LEU A 135 5.44 2.44 -17.10
C LEU A 135 5.73 0.93 -17.10
N GLY A 136 6.91 0.52 -16.62
CA GLY A 136 7.31 -0.89 -16.62
C GLY A 136 6.44 -1.74 -15.68
N PHE A 137 6.09 -1.20 -14.52
CA PHE A 137 5.24 -1.88 -13.54
C PHE A 137 3.79 -2.00 -14.05
N THR A 138 3.25 -0.99 -14.74
CA THR A 138 1.90 -1.09 -15.31
C THR A 138 1.83 -2.16 -16.39
N LEU A 139 2.84 -2.26 -17.26
CA LEU A 139 2.94 -3.35 -18.23
C LEU A 139 3.00 -4.70 -17.52
N SER A 140 3.83 -4.81 -16.48
CA SER A 140 3.96 -6.01 -15.68
C SER A 140 2.66 -6.41 -15.00
N ALA A 141 1.91 -5.45 -14.45
CA ALA A 141 0.61 -5.67 -13.84
C ALA A 141 -0.40 -6.21 -14.86
N ILE A 142 -0.51 -5.57 -16.03
CA ILE A 142 -1.47 -5.98 -17.08
C ILE A 142 -1.16 -7.38 -17.58
N PHE A 143 0.07 -7.62 -18.05
CA PHE A 143 0.45 -8.92 -18.62
C PHE A 143 0.54 -10.00 -17.55
N GLY A 144 1.06 -9.67 -16.36
CA GLY A 144 1.21 -10.61 -15.27
C GLY A 144 -0.12 -11.07 -14.68
N ILE A 145 -1.09 -10.15 -14.51
CA ILE A 145 -2.44 -10.52 -14.06
C ILE A 145 -3.14 -11.36 -15.13
N ALA A 146 -3.10 -10.93 -16.40
CA ALA A 146 -3.74 -11.66 -17.48
C ALA A 146 -3.19 -13.09 -17.60
N LEU A 147 -1.87 -13.24 -17.64
CA LEU A 147 -1.21 -14.54 -17.75
C LEU A 147 -1.39 -15.38 -16.47
N GLY A 148 -1.33 -14.75 -15.29
CA GLY A 148 -1.60 -15.42 -14.02
C GLY A 148 -3.01 -15.98 -13.93
N ILE A 149 -4.02 -15.26 -14.43
CA ILE A 149 -5.39 -15.78 -14.49
C ILE A 149 -5.47 -16.97 -15.45
N LEU A 150 -4.93 -16.85 -16.66
CA LEU A 150 -4.96 -17.92 -17.66
C LEU A 150 -4.31 -19.21 -17.16
N ILE A 151 -3.12 -19.10 -16.57
CA ILE A 151 -2.38 -20.25 -16.05
C ILE A 151 -3.05 -20.81 -14.79
N GLY A 152 -3.58 -19.93 -13.92
CA GLY A 152 -4.28 -20.32 -12.70
C GLY A 152 -5.51 -21.20 -12.93
N GLN A 153 -6.16 -21.09 -14.09
CA GLN A 153 -7.31 -21.92 -14.43
C GLN A 153 -6.96 -23.39 -14.71
N SER A 154 -5.73 -23.68 -15.16
CA SER A 154 -5.30 -25.04 -15.54
C SER A 154 -4.14 -25.52 -14.69
N GLN A 155 -4.41 -26.56 -13.89
CA GLN A 155 -3.38 -27.24 -13.09
C GLN A 155 -2.25 -27.82 -13.95
N PHE A 156 -2.56 -28.26 -15.18
CA PHE A 156 -1.56 -28.73 -16.12
C PHE A 156 -0.67 -27.59 -16.61
N ALA A 157 -1.26 -26.46 -17.04
CA ALA A 157 -0.50 -25.30 -17.52
C ALA A 157 0.41 -24.74 -16.42
N TYR A 158 -0.09 -24.67 -15.17
CA TYR A 158 0.71 -24.24 -14.03
C TYR A 158 1.90 -25.17 -13.79
N ARG A 159 1.70 -26.49 -13.73
CA ARG A 159 2.82 -27.44 -13.54
C ARG A 159 3.83 -27.43 -14.68
N ALA A 160 3.39 -27.18 -15.92
CA ALA A 160 4.27 -27.13 -17.08
C ALA A 160 5.13 -25.86 -17.11
N LEU A 161 4.56 -24.72 -16.73
CA LEU A 161 5.23 -23.41 -16.79
C LEU A 161 5.95 -23.02 -15.50
N ASP A 162 5.56 -23.59 -14.36
CA ASP A 162 6.17 -23.26 -13.07
C ASP A 162 7.71 -23.41 -13.07
N PRO A 163 8.31 -24.52 -13.57
CA PRO A 163 9.77 -24.63 -13.64
C PRO A 163 10.43 -23.51 -14.44
N LEU A 164 9.81 -23.08 -15.55
CA LEU A 164 10.32 -21.99 -16.38
C LEU A 164 10.26 -20.65 -15.61
N PHE A 165 9.16 -20.37 -14.92
CA PHE A 165 9.04 -19.17 -14.08
C PHE A 165 10.01 -19.19 -12.91
N GLN A 166 10.26 -20.36 -12.33
CA GLN A 166 11.24 -20.50 -11.25
C GLN A 166 12.67 -20.21 -11.74
N ILE A 167 13.04 -20.65 -12.94
CA ILE A 167 14.34 -20.29 -13.52
C ILE A 167 14.41 -18.80 -13.79
N LEU A 168 13.42 -18.25 -14.52
CA LEU A 168 13.43 -16.84 -14.93
C LEU A 168 13.41 -15.86 -13.75
N ARG A 169 12.67 -16.17 -12.67
CA ARG A 169 12.62 -15.32 -11.47
C ARG A 169 13.93 -15.32 -10.66
N THR A 170 14.76 -16.34 -10.81
CA THR A 170 16.04 -16.44 -10.06
C THR A 170 17.19 -15.71 -10.73
N VAL A 171 17.02 -15.34 -12.02
CA VAL A 171 18.01 -14.52 -12.72
C VAL A 171 18.02 -13.12 -12.11
N PRO A 172 19.18 -12.62 -11.64
CA PRO A 172 19.28 -11.27 -11.11
C PRO A 172 18.76 -10.24 -12.11
N PRO A 173 17.91 -9.28 -11.70
CA PRO A 173 17.36 -8.26 -12.60
C PRO A 173 18.43 -7.63 -13.49
N LEU A 174 19.53 -7.16 -12.90
CA LEU A 174 20.59 -6.45 -13.62
C LEU A 174 21.23 -7.27 -14.75
N ALA A 175 21.20 -8.61 -14.70
CA ALA A 175 21.74 -9.47 -15.75
C ALA A 175 20.98 -9.34 -17.09
N TRP A 176 19.73 -8.85 -17.05
CA TRP A 176 18.93 -8.59 -18.25
C TRP A 176 19.29 -7.27 -18.95
N LEU A 177 20.04 -6.38 -18.28
CA LEU A 177 20.31 -5.04 -18.79
C LEU A 177 21.07 -5.06 -20.14
N PRO A 178 22.17 -5.81 -20.35
CA PRO A 178 22.87 -5.84 -21.63
C PRO A 178 21.99 -6.36 -22.78
N LEU A 179 21.17 -7.38 -22.51
CA LEU A 179 20.23 -7.92 -23.50
C LEU A 179 19.18 -6.87 -23.88
N SER A 180 18.63 -6.16 -22.89
CA SER A 180 17.65 -5.10 -23.14
C SER A 180 18.26 -3.95 -23.96
N LEU A 181 19.50 -3.55 -23.65
CA LEU A 181 20.23 -2.55 -24.41
C LEU A 181 20.51 -3.00 -25.85
N ALA A 182 20.84 -4.27 -26.07
CA ALA A 182 21.03 -4.81 -27.41
C ALA A 182 19.73 -4.79 -28.25
N ILE A 183 18.58 -5.07 -27.61
CA ILE A 183 17.28 -5.10 -28.28
C ILE A 183 16.78 -3.68 -28.59
N PHE A 184 16.79 -2.79 -27.59
CA PHE A 184 16.16 -1.47 -27.70
C PHE A 184 17.11 -0.37 -28.16
N GLN A 185 18.42 -0.58 -28.02
CA GLN A 185 19.48 0.38 -28.35
C GLN A 185 19.33 1.75 -27.67
N GLN A 186 18.49 1.83 -26.63
CA GLN A 186 18.11 3.07 -25.96
C GLN A 186 18.01 2.84 -24.46
N ALA A 187 18.41 3.86 -23.71
CA ALA A 187 18.50 3.80 -22.26
C ALA A 187 17.14 3.59 -21.58
N GLN A 188 16.19 4.48 -21.92
CA GLN A 188 14.83 4.51 -21.36
C GLN A 188 14.04 3.20 -21.55
N PRO A 189 13.87 2.67 -22.78
CA PRO A 189 13.13 1.42 -22.98
C PRO A 189 13.78 0.21 -22.32
N SER A 190 15.11 0.18 -22.24
CA SER A 190 15.87 -0.88 -21.57
C SER A 190 15.57 -0.92 -20.07
N ALA A 191 15.56 0.24 -19.40
CA ALA A 191 15.20 0.35 -18.00
C ALA A 191 13.73 -0.06 -17.75
N ILE A 192 12.80 0.34 -18.63
CA ILE A 192 11.38 -0.06 -18.56
C ILE A 192 11.23 -1.57 -18.71
N PHE A 193 11.95 -2.20 -19.65
CA PHE A 193 11.96 -3.64 -19.82
C PHE A 193 12.50 -4.37 -18.58
N LEU A 194 13.56 -3.84 -17.97
CA LEU A 194 14.13 -4.38 -16.74
C LEU A 194 13.12 -4.40 -15.59
N ILE A 195 12.38 -3.31 -15.42
CA ILE A 195 11.31 -3.20 -14.44
C ILE A 195 10.21 -4.23 -14.74
N PHE A 196 9.81 -4.32 -16.01
CA PHE A 196 8.79 -5.24 -16.48
C PHE A 196 9.14 -6.70 -16.15
N ILE A 197 10.32 -7.16 -16.56
CA ILE A 197 10.76 -8.55 -16.38
C ILE A 197 10.98 -8.88 -14.90
N THR A 198 11.32 -7.89 -14.07
CA THR A 198 11.51 -8.09 -12.63
C THR A 198 10.18 -8.28 -11.90
N ALA A 199 9.18 -7.44 -12.21
CA ALA A 199 7.90 -7.48 -11.51
C ALA A 199 6.94 -8.56 -12.03
N ILE A 200 7.10 -9.04 -13.26
CA ILE A 200 6.08 -9.90 -13.89
C ILE A 200 5.93 -11.25 -13.19
N TRP A 201 7.02 -11.83 -12.70
CA TRP A 201 7.01 -13.16 -12.07
C TRP A 201 6.20 -13.22 -10.78
N PRO A 202 6.44 -12.37 -9.75
CA PRO A 202 5.63 -12.39 -8.55
C PRO A 202 4.15 -12.08 -8.85
N VAL A 203 3.86 -11.23 -9.84
CA VAL A 203 2.47 -10.92 -10.25
C VAL A 203 1.78 -12.15 -10.84
N ILE A 204 2.42 -12.84 -11.80
CA ILE A 204 1.89 -14.09 -12.39
C ILE A 204 1.64 -15.13 -11.32
N LEU A 205 2.67 -15.43 -10.51
CA LEU A 205 2.64 -16.54 -9.57
C LEU A 205 1.60 -16.32 -8.46
N ASN A 206 1.51 -15.10 -7.91
CA ASN A 206 0.51 -14.81 -6.89
C ASN A 206 -0.91 -14.78 -7.48
N THR A 207 -1.08 -14.27 -8.69
CA THR A 207 -2.40 -14.27 -9.35
C THR A 207 -2.86 -15.70 -9.66
N ALA A 208 -1.98 -16.53 -10.21
CA ALA A 208 -2.26 -17.94 -10.49
C ALA A 208 -2.59 -18.72 -9.21
N ALA A 209 -1.81 -18.50 -8.14
CA ALA A 209 -2.09 -19.09 -6.83
C ALA A 209 -3.45 -18.64 -6.30
N GLY A 210 -3.82 -17.36 -6.46
CA GLY A 210 -5.14 -16.86 -6.09
C GLY A 210 -6.27 -17.61 -6.79
N VAL A 211 -6.16 -17.82 -8.10
CA VAL A 211 -7.19 -18.52 -8.90
C VAL A 211 -7.33 -19.98 -8.47
N GLN A 212 -6.21 -20.64 -8.15
CA GLN A 212 -6.20 -22.04 -7.72
C GLN A 212 -6.72 -22.24 -6.29
N ASN A 213 -6.55 -21.24 -5.43
CA ASN A 213 -6.99 -21.28 -4.03
C ASN A 213 -8.48 -20.91 -3.83
N ILE A 214 -9.23 -20.62 -4.91
CA ILE A 214 -10.67 -20.39 -4.81
C ILE A 214 -11.35 -21.66 -4.25
N PRO A 215 -12.06 -21.57 -3.12
CA PRO A 215 -12.68 -22.75 -2.51
C PRO A 215 -13.67 -23.42 -3.46
N MET A 216 -13.70 -24.76 -3.44
CA MET A 216 -14.62 -25.54 -4.28
C MET A 216 -16.09 -25.16 -4.04
N THR A 217 -16.45 -24.69 -2.84
CA THR A 217 -17.78 -24.17 -2.52
C THR A 217 -18.22 -23.04 -3.45
N TYR A 218 -17.33 -22.10 -3.78
CA TYR A 218 -17.64 -20.99 -4.69
C TYR A 218 -17.95 -21.50 -6.10
N ARG A 219 -17.21 -22.51 -6.57
CA ARG A 219 -17.46 -23.18 -7.85
C ARG A 219 -18.79 -23.94 -7.85
N ASN A 220 -19.13 -24.60 -6.75
CA ASN A 220 -20.39 -25.34 -6.63
C ASN A 220 -21.60 -24.39 -6.59
N VAL A 221 -21.51 -23.30 -5.85
CA VAL A 221 -22.56 -22.26 -5.81
C VAL A 221 -22.77 -21.64 -7.19
N ALA A 222 -21.68 -21.34 -7.92
CA ALA A 222 -21.78 -20.84 -9.29
C ALA A 222 -22.49 -21.82 -10.24
N LYS A 223 -22.26 -23.13 -10.08
CA LYS A 223 -22.97 -24.17 -10.85
C LYS A 223 -24.46 -24.26 -10.49
N VAL A 224 -24.80 -24.17 -9.21
CA VAL A 224 -26.20 -24.19 -8.76
C VAL A 224 -26.97 -22.97 -9.27
N LEU A 225 -26.33 -21.80 -9.24
CA LEU A 225 -26.88 -20.55 -9.80
C LEU A 225 -26.83 -20.49 -11.33
N SER A 226 -26.31 -21.55 -11.99
CA SER A 226 -26.13 -21.62 -13.45
C SER A 226 -25.43 -20.39 -14.05
N LEU A 227 -24.42 -19.84 -13.34
CA LEU A 227 -23.68 -18.67 -13.81
C LEU A 227 -22.94 -19.01 -15.10
N ASN A 228 -23.02 -18.13 -16.10
CA ASN A 228 -22.23 -18.29 -17.31
C ASN A 228 -20.72 -18.04 -17.03
N PRO A 229 -19.79 -18.42 -17.93
CA PRO A 229 -18.36 -18.27 -17.69
C PRO A 229 -17.90 -16.83 -17.42
N PHE A 230 -18.55 -15.85 -18.05
CA PHE A 230 -18.26 -14.43 -17.85
C PHE A 230 -18.77 -13.92 -16.49
N GLU A 231 -19.93 -14.38 -16.05
CA GLU A 231 -20.47 -14.09 -14.73
C GLU A 231 -19.64 -14.75 -13.63
N TYR A 232 -19.22 -16.00 -13.82
CA TYR A 232 -18.29 -16.65 -12.91
C TYR A 232 -16.96 -15.88 -12.84
N PHE A 233 -16.42 -15.46 -13.98
CA PHE A 233 -15.21 -14.65 -14.03
C PHE A 233 -15.35 -13.34 -13.24
N THR A 234 -16.38 -12.55 -13.54
CA THR A 234 -16.54 -11.19 -13.00
C THR A 234 -17.08 -11.15 -11.58
N LYS A 235 -18.01 -12.03 -11.22
CA LYS A 235 -18.71 -12.01 -9.92
C LYS A 235 -18.07 -12.92 -8.87
N VAL A 236 -17.28 -13.91 -9.27
CA VAL A 236 -16.72 -14.91 -8.36
C VAL A 236 -15.20 -14.92 -8.40
N MET A 237 -14.63 -15.21 -9.57
CA MET A 237 -13.20 -15.43 -9.69
C MET A 237 -12.39 -14.16 -9.48
N LEU A 238 -12.74 -13.06 -10.15
CA LEU A 238 -12.00 -11.80 -10.07
C LEU A 238 -12.04 -11.22 -8.63
N PRO A 239 -13.20 -11.06 -7.98
CA PRO A 239 -13.27 -10.62 -6.57
C PRO A 239 -12.45 -11.47 -5.61
N ALA A 240 -12.55 -12.80 -5.72
CA ALA A 240 -11.82 -13.72 -4.84
C ALA A 240 -10.30 -13.68 -5.03
N THR A 241 -9.83 -13.25 -6.20
CA THR A 241 -8.40 -13.26 -6.57
C THR A 241 -7.70 -11.92 -6.39
N VAL A 242 -8.46 -10.82 -6.29
CA VAL A 242 -7.93 -9.46 -6.06
C VAL A 242 -6.92 -9.39 -4.90
N PRO A 243 -7.16 -9.96 -3.69
CA PRO A 243 -6.18 -9.89 -2.61
C PRO A 243 -4.83 -10.53 -2.96
N HIS A 244 -4.86 -11.64 -3.71
CA HIS A 244 -3.67 -12.32 -4.18
C HIS A 244 -2.95 -11.53 -5.28
N MET A 245 -3.70 -10.94 -6.23
CA MET A 245 -3.13 -10.03 -7.24
C MET A 245 -2.37 -8.88 -6.57
N PHE A 246 -2.96 -8.23 -5.57
CA PHE A 246 -2.31 -7.14 -4.83
C PHE A 246 -1.10 -7.58 -4.01
N THR A 247 -1.06 -8.82 -3.55
CA THR A 247 0.13 -9.39 -2.92
C THR A 247 1.27 -9.49 -3.94
N GLY A 248 1.00 -10.00 -5.13
CA GLY A 248 1.97 -10.05 -6.24
C GLY A 248 2.42 -8.67 -6.69
N LEU A 249 1.49 -7.74 -6.87
CA LEU A 249 1.76 -6.34 -7.24
C LEU A 249 2.64 -5.64 -6.20
N ARG A 250 2.38 -5.85 -4.91
CA ARG A 250 3.15 -5.24 -3.82
C ARG A 250 4.59 -5.77 -3.76
N ILE A 251 4.78 -7.07 -4.00
CA ILE A 251 6.13 -7.65 -4.14
C ILE A 251 6.80 -7.08 -5.39
N GLY A 252 6.09 -7.04 -6.52
CA GLY A 252 6.59 -6.54 -7.79
C GLY A 252 7.07 -5.09 -7.73
N ILE A 253 6.29 -4.17 -7.15
CA ILE A 253 6.66 -2.74 -7.09
C ILE A 253 7.93 -2.51 -6.24
N GLY A 254 8.09 -3.26 -5.15
CA GLY A 254 9.30 -3.22 -4.32
C GLY A 254 10.53 -3.67 -5.09
N MET A 255 10.42 -4.79 -5.81
CA MET A 255 11.53 -5.30 -6.64
C MET A 255 11.84 -4.37 -7.82
N SER A 256 10.81 -3.78 -8.46
CA SER A 256 10.97 -2.77 -9.51
C SER A 256 11.73 -1.55 -9.04
N TRP A 257 11.41 -1.05 -7.84
CA TRP A 257 12.09 0.10 -7.24
C TRP A 257 13.58 -0.18 -6.99
N LEU A 258 13.92 -1.37 -6.50
CA LEU A 258 15.32 -1.76 -6.31
C LEU A 258 16.05 -1.94 -7.64
N ALA A 259 15.41 -2.56 -8.63
CA ALA A 259 16.01 -2.83 -9.93
C ALA A 259 16.30 -1.53 -10.72
N ILE A 260 15.42 -0.54 -10.66
CA ILE A 260 15.62 0.72 -11.39
C ILE A 260 16.83 1.50 -10.86
N VAL A 261 17.02 1.54 -9.54
CA VAL A 261 18.16 2.23 -8.92
C VAL A 261 19.47 1.64 -9.45
N ALA A 262 19.59 0.31 -9.42
CA ALA A 262 20.79 -0.38 -9.93
C ALA A 262 21.00 -0.16 -11.43
N ALA A 263 19.92 -0.15 -12.23
CA ALA A 263 20.02 0.09 -13.67
C ALA A 263 20.50 1.50 -14.01
N GLU A 264 19.98 2.50 -13.30
CA GLU A 264 20.33 3.90 -13.50
C GLU A 264 21.78 4.21 -13.09
N MET A 265 22.31 3.50 -12.09
CA MET A 265 23.73 3.59 -11.72
C MET A 265 24.65 3.14 -12.86
N VAL A 266 24.27 2.09 -13.60
CA VAL A 266 25.09 1.53 -14.70
C VAL A 266 24.93 2.32 -15.98
N GLN A 267 23.70 2.73 -16.30
CA GLN A 267 23.36 3.36 -17.58
C GLN A 267 23.75 4.84 -17.63
N GLY A 268 23.65 5.53 -16.50
CA GLY A 268 23.94 6.96 -16.39
C GLY A 268 22.89 7.89 -17.02
N GLY A 269 23.11 9.19 -16.88
CA GLY A 269 22.33 10.25 -17.52
C GLY A 269 21.24 10.86 -16.64
N THR A 270 20.23 10.08 -16.24
CA THR A 270 19.09 10.61 -15.44
C THR A 270 18.53 9.55 -14.49
N GLY A 271 17.92 10.03 -13.40
CA GLY A 271 17.30 9.19 -12.37
C GLY A 271 18.05 9.21 -11.04
N ILE A 272 17.42 8.68 -9.99
CA ILE A 272 17.96 8.67 -8.63
C ILE A 272 19.20 7.78 -8.50
N GLY A 273 19.26 6.67 -9.26
CA GLY A 273 20.46 5.82 -9.26
C GLY A 273 21.67 6.52 -9.89
N PHE A 274 21.45 7.30 -10.95
CA PHE A 274 22.51 8.13 -11.52
C PHE A 274 22.96 9.21 -10.53
N PHE A 275 22.04 9.90 -9.86
CA PHE A 275 22.36 10.91 -8.85
C PHE A 275 23.27 10.35 -7.73
N ILE A 276 22.98 9.14 -7.25
CA ILE A 276 23.81 8.45 -6.25
C ILE A 276 25.22 8.20 -6.78
N TRP A 277 25.31 7.65 -7.99
CA TRP A 277 26.59 7.31 -8.60
C TRP A 277 27.43 8.56 -8.89
N ASP A 278 26.80 9.63 -9.35
CA ASP A 278 27.44 10.91 -9.62
C ASP A 278 27.92 11.61 -8.35
N SER A 279 27.08 11.65 -7.30
CA SER A 279 27.45 12.19 -5.98
C SER A 279 28.62 11.43 -5.37
N TYR A 280 28.62 10.09 -5.50
CA TYR A 280 29.70 9.25 -5.01
C TYR A 280 31.02 9.52 -5.74
N ASN A 281 31.01 9.58 -7.08
CA ASN A 281 32.21 9.89 -7.86
C ASN A 281 32.71 11.32 -7.64
N SER A 282 31.80 12.25 -7.32
CA SER A 282 32.13 13.64 -6.96
C SER A 282 32.58 13.80 -5.50
N SER A 283 32.73 12.71 -4.75
CA SER A 283 33.08 12.71 -3.32
C SER A 283 32.09 13.47 -2.41
N LEU A 284 30.85 13.67 -2.88
CA LEU A 284 29.75 14.26 -2.14
C LEU A 284 28.98 13.18 -1.38
N LEU A 285 29.65 12.52 -0.44
CA LEU A 285 29.08 11.42 0.34
C LEU A 285 27.83 11.83 1.14
N THR A 286 27.74 13.09 1.54
CA THR A 286 26.56 13.65 2.22
C THR A 286 25.32 13.60 1.32
N ASP A 287 25.45 13.98 0.04
CA ASP A 287 24.36 13.95 -0.93
C ASP A 287 23.97 12.51 -1.30
N THR A 288 24.95 11.61 -1.39
CA THR A 288 24.69 10.17 -1.53
C THR A 288 23.81 9.64 -0.39
N ILE A 289 24.10 10.04 0.86
CA ILE A 289 23.31 9.61 2.03
C ILE A 289 21.89 10.20 1.97
N VAL A 290 21.74 11.47 1.60
CA VAL A 290 20.41 12.08 1.39
C VAL A 290 19.63 11.30 0.35
N ALA A 291 20.25 10.92 -0.77
CA ALA A 291 19.60 10.12 -1.81
C ALA A 291 19.17 8.74 -1.32
N LEU A 292 19.95 8.06 -0.47
CA LEU A 292 19.54 6.80 0.15
C LEU A 292 18.29 6.96 1.02
N VAL A 293 18.18 8.06 1.78
CA VAL A 293 16.98 8.38 2.57
C VAL A 293 15.77 8.59 1.65
N TRP A 294 15.93 9.34 0.56
CA TRP A 294 14.88 9.51 -0.45
C TRP A 294 14.43 8.18 -1.06
N ILE A 295 15.36 7.28 -1.37
CA ILE A 295 15.03 5.93 -1.87
C ILE A 295 14.17 5.16 -0.87
N GLY A 296 14.53 5.19 0.41
CA GLY A 296 13.77 4.54 1.47
C GLY A 296 12.36 5.10 1.62
N ILE A 297 12.22 6.44 1.65
CA ILE A 297 10.93 7.13 1.76
C ILE A 297 10.03 6.80 0.57
N ILE A 298 10.55 6.90 -0.65
CA ILE A 298 9.77 6.66 -1.87
C ILE A 298 9.40 5.19 -2.00
N GLY A 299 10.34 4.27 -1.72
CA GLY A 299 10.05 2.83 -1.71
C GLY A 299 8.95 2.47 -0.71
N PHE A 300 9.01 3.04 0.50
CA PHE A 300 7.95 2.89 1.50
C PHE A 300 6.62 3.48 1.03
N ALA A 301 6.64 4.66 0.42
CA ALA A 301 5.43 5.30 -0.11
C ALA A 301 4.78 4.44 -1.21
N LEU A 302 5.57 3.92 -2.17
CA LEU A 302 5.09 3.04 -3.24
C LEU A 302 4.42 1.78 -2.68
N ASP A 303 5.07 1.10 -1.73
CA ASP A 303 4.52 -0.07 -1.04
C ASP A 303 3.17 0.25 -0.36
N ARG A 304 3.11 1.37 0.36
CA ARG A 304 1.90 1.82 1.06
C ARG A 304 0.77 2.19 0.10
N ILE A 305 1.08 2.85 -1.02
CA ILE A 305 0.11 3.21 -2.06
C ILE A 305 -0.52 1.93 -2.63
N VAL A 306 0.29 0.96 -3.09
CA VAL A 306 -0.23 -0.29 -3.65
C VAL A 306 -1.05 -1.05 -2.62
N GLY A 307 -0.57 -1.15 -1.38
CA GLY A 307 -1.32 -1.79 -0.30
C GLY A 307 -2.63 -1.06 0.07
N TRP A 308 -2.66 0.28 -0.01
CA TRP A 308 -3.87 1.06 0.22
C TRP A 308 -4.89 0.88 -0.89
N ILE A 309 -4.46 0.92 -2.15
CA ILE A 309 -5.32 0.64 -3.32
C ILE A 309 -5.91 -0.77 -3.20
N GLY A 310 -5.08 -1.77 -2.88
CA GLY A 310 -5.53 -3.15 -2.72
C GLY A 310 -6.61 -3.31 -1.64
N ARG A 311 -6.44 -2.67 -0.48
CA ARG A 311 -7.46 -2.69 0.59
C ARG A 311 -8.76 -1.99 0.20
N ARG A 312 -8.70 -0.93 -0.62
CA ARG A 312 -9.90 -0.23 -1.09
C ARG A 312 -10.69 -1.08 -2.06
N ILE A 313 -10.02 -1.73 -3.01
CA ILE A 313 -10.66 -2.58 -4.02
C ILE A 313 -11.19 -3.87 -3.37
N ALA A 314 -10.41 -4.51 -2.50
CA ALA A 314 -10.83 -5.74 -1.82
C ALA A 314 -12.00 -5.57 -0.84
N ARG A 315 -12.29 -4.34 -0.37
CA ARG A 315 -13.48 -4.06 0.46
C ARG A 315 -14.76 -3.88 -0.35
N GLN A 316 -14.63 -3.59 -1.64
CA GLN A 316 -15.75 -3.35 -2.55
C GLN A 316 -16.12 -4.60 -3.37
N ALA A 317 -15.25 -5.61 -3.34
CA ALA A 317 -15.36 -6.89 -4.02
C ALA A 317 -15.96 -7.95 -3.08
#